data_AF-A0A1W9NZB0-F1
#
_entry.id   AF-A0A1W9NZB0-F1
#
_cell.length_a   1.000
_cell.length_b   1.000
_cell.length_c   1.000
_cell.angle_alpha   90.00
_cell.angle_beta   90.00
_cell.angle_gamma   90.00
#
_symmetry.space_group_name_H-M   'P 1'
#
loop_
_entity.id
_entity.type
_entity.pdbx_description
1 polymer ?
#
loop_
_entity_poly.entity_id
_entity_poly.type
_entity_poly.pdbx_seq_one_letter_code
_entity_poly.pdbx_strand_id
1 'polypeptide(L)'
;MKKFLLLLIAVFVFSLLLANCKKAAKAPAEGTMKKAGSVSKSSNTEDILLTEKEVQGFIKTFPVVKKELEKLGKKVEGKNMNALQAIRTGKDAEKTLKKLDSVLKPYGLSTVTFFGTYGKIAQSYGMLSLGGPEKYYDKLIQTNKSSLNVPNIPEETKKQIEQNIKELEQQKNSEETKIIAQNCKILEKYKDDIKTIFNSK
;
A
#
# COMPACT_ATOMS: atom_id res chain seq x y z
N MET A 1 -8.76 6.42 18.70
CA MET A 1 -9.45 7.01 17.52
C MET A 1 -8.53 7.74 16.54
N LYS A 2 -7.41 8.36 16.95
CA LYS A 2 -6.45 9.05 16.04
C LYS A 2 -5.83 8.17 14.94
N LYS A 3 -5.59 6.87 15.24
CA LYS A 3 -5.03 5.90 14.30
C LYS A 3 -5.99 5.54 13.15
N PHE A 4 -7.30 5.59 13.40
CA PHE A 4 -8.31 5.29 12.38
C PHE A 4 -8.48 6.44 11.38
N LEU A 5 -8.31 7.69 11.85
CA LEU A 5 -8.41 8.88 11.02
C LEU A 5 -7.21 9.02 10.06
N LEU A 6 -6.00 8.73 10.53
CA LEU A 6 -4.79 8.71 9.68
C LEU A 6 -4.88 7.61 8.60
N LEU A 7 -5.44 6.46 8.95
CA LEU A 7 -5.63 5.34 8.01
C LEU A 7 -6.71 5.65 6.98
N LEU A 8 -7.81 6.30 7.38
CA LEU A 8 -8.84 6.81 6.46
C LEU A 8 -8.30 7.89 5.52
N ILE A 9 -7.47 8.81 6.01
CA ILE A 9 -6.82 9.83 5.17
C ILE A 9 -5.84 9.18 4.19
N ALA A 10 -5.05 8.19 4.64
CA ALA A 10 -4.15 7.45 3.76
C ALA A 10 -4.92 6.69 2.67
N VAL A 11 -6.02 6.01 3.02
CA VAL A 11 -6.90 5.30 2.05
C VAL A 11 -7.57 6.27 1.09
N PHE A 12 -8.00 7.45 1.55
CA PHE A 12 -8.64 8.47 0.72
C PHE A 12 -7.65 9.18 -0.22
N VAL A 13 -6.41 9.42 0.23
CA VAL A 13 -5.35 9.94 -0.64
C VAL A 13 -4.92 8.89 -1.67
N PHE A 14 -4.84 7.62 -1.27
CA PHE A 14 -4.53 6.51 -2.17
C PHE A 14 -5.61 6.31 -3.25
N SER A 15 -6.90 6.45 -2.91
CA SER A 15 -7.99 6.35 -3.88
C SER A 15 -8.04 7.55 -4.85
N LEU A 16 -7.69 8.75 -4.40
CA LEU A 16 -7.55 9.92 -5.28
C LEU A 16 -6.34 9.82 -6.23
N LEU A 17 -5.23 9.22 -5.78
CA LEU A 17 -4.07 8.95 -6.62
C LEU A 17 -4.40 7.93 -7.73
N LEU A 18 -5.20 6.90 -7.43
CA LEU A 18 -5.66 5.92 -8.43
C LEU A 18 -6.71 6.50 -9.40
N ALA A 19 -7.52 7.47 -8.96
CA ALA A 19 -8.55 8.09 -9.80
C ALA A 19 -7.97 9.05 -10.86
N ASN A 20 -6.81 9.66 -10.62
CA ASN A 20 -6.18 10.59 -11.56
C ASN A 20 -5.33 9.91 -12.66
N CYS A 21 -5.16 8.58 -12.62
CA CYS A 21 -4.57 7.82 -13.72
C CYS A 21 -5.56 7.49 -14.86
N LYS A 22 -6.84 7.89 -14.76
CA LYS A 22 -7.89 7.53 -15.74
C LYS A 22 -8.54 8.71 -16.46
N LYS A 23 -7.78 9.75 -16.85
CA LYS A 23 -8.33 10.84 -17.69
C LYS A 23 -7.48 11.19 -18.92
N ALA A 24 -7.67 10.37 -19.95
CA ALA A 24 -7.94 10.75 -21.35
C ALA A 24 -8.57 9.50 -22.00
N ALA A 25 -9.70 9.48 -22.70
CA ALA A 25 -10.38 10.48 -23.51
C ALA A 25 -11.92 10.30 -23.45
N LYS A 26 -12.68 11.32 -23.88
CA LYS A 26 -14.14 11.27 -24.03
C LYS A 26 -14.56 10.62 -25.35
N ALA A 27 -15.38 9.56 -25.23
CA ALA A 27 -16.60 9.09 -25.93
C ALA A 27 -16.83 9.34 -27.45
N PRO A 28 -17.55 8.42 -28.14
CA PRO A 28 -19.02 8.47 -28.07
C PRO A 28 -19.76 7.11 -27.95
N ALA A 29 -20.97 7.24 -27.38
CA ALA A 29 -22.24 6.50 -27.54
C ALA A 29 -22.33 4.98 -27.81
N GLU A 30 -23.22 4.37 -27.00
CA GLU A 30 -24.17 3.26 -27.24
C GLU A 30 -23.73 1.95 -27.91
N GLY A 31 -24.01 0.86 -27.19
CA GLY A 31 -24.40 -0.41 -27.78
C GLY A 31 -23.28 -1.38 -28.10
N THR A 32 -22.84 -2.18 -27.13
CA THR A 32 -22.79 -3.67 -27.22
C THR A 32 -22.11 -4.27 -25.98
N MET A 33 -22.81 -5.21 -25.34
CA MET A 33 -22.21 -6.23 -24.49
C MET A 33 -21.10 -6.96 -25.28
N LYS A 34 -19.84 -6.81 -24.87
CA LYS A 34 -18.81 -7.83 -25.10
C LYS A 34 -17.92 -7.94 -23.87
N LYS A 35 -17.79 -9.18 -23.38
CA LYS A 35 -16.78 -9.67 -22.43
C LYS A 35 -15.46 -8.89 -22.59
N ALA A 36 -15.08 -8.12 -21.58
CA ALA A 36 -13.72 -7.60 -21.45
C ALA A 36 -12.95 -8.48 -20.46
N GLY A 37 -12.62 -9.68 -20.93
CA GLY A 37 -11.44 -10.37 -20.45
C GLY A 37 -10.21 -9.72 -21.11
N SER A 38 -9.46 -8.97 -20.33
CA SER A 38 -8.01 -8.81 -20.48
C SER A 38 -7.50 -8.14 -19.22
N VAL A 39 -7.17 -8.97 -18.23
CA VAL A 39 -6.21 -8.59 -17.20
C VAL A 39 -4.96 -8.16 -17.96
N SER A 40 -4.69 -6.85 -17.94
CA SER A 40 -3.48 -6.26 -18.48
C SER A 40 -2.30 -6.88 -17.73
N LYS A 41 -1.72 -7.95 -18.28
CA LYS A 41 -0.36 -8.38 -17.96
C LYS A 41 0.59 -7.38 -18.61
N SER A 42 0.74 -6.19 -18.01
CA SER A 42 2.00 -5.45 -18.15
C SER A 42 2.91 -5.92 -17.02
N SER A 43 4.13 -6.29 -17.36
CA SER A 43 5.16 -6.68 -16.40
C SER A 43 5.57 -5.48 -15.54
N ASN A 44 4.83 -5.22 -14.47
CA ASN A 44 5.06 -4.13 -13.49
C ASN A 44 6.12 -4.49 -12.43
N THR A 45 7.04 -5.42 -12.70
CA THR A 45 8.00 -5.91 -11.69
C THR A 45 9.04 -4.86 -11.30
N GLU A 46 9.42 -3.95 -12.20
CA GLU A 46 10.31 -2.83 -11.89
C GLU A 46 9.65 -1.80 -10.97
N ASP A 47 8.33 -1.60 -11.13
CA ASP A 47 7.56 -0.62 -10.36
C ASP A 47 7.40 -1.00 -8.87
N ILE A 48 7.65 -2.26 -8.49
CA ILE A 48 7.52 -2.76 -7.11
C ILE A 48 8.86 -3.02 -6.42
N LEU A 49 9.96 -3.09 -7.16
CA LEU A 49 11.30 -3.26 -6.60
C LEU A 49 11.75 -1.95 -5.93
N LEU A 50 12.37 -2.07 -4.76
CA LEU A 50 13.03 -0.96 -4.06
C LEU A 50 14.49 -0.87 -4.48
N THR A 51 14.97 0.35 -4.58
CA THR A 51 16.39 0.66 -4.67
C THR A 51 16.89 1.22 -3.34
N GLU A 52 18.20 1.12 -3.07
CA GLU A 52 18.78 1.73 -1.87
C GLU A 52 18.61 3.25 -1.84
N LYS A 53 18.68 3.90 -3.01
CA LYS A 53 18.46 5.34 -3.15
C LYS A 53 17.04 5.73 -2.74
N GLU A 54 16.03 4.97 -3.15
CA GLU A 54 14.64 5.20 -2.73
C GLU A 54 14.50 5.09 -1.21
N VAL A 55 15.08 4.06 -0.58
CA VAL A 55 15.01 3.85 0.87
C VAL A 55 15.70 4.99 1.63
N GLN A 56 16.92 5.36 1.22
CA GLN A 56 17.63 6.48 1.84
C GLN A 56 16.90 7.81 1.64
N GLY A 57 16.37 8.07 0.45
CA GLY A 57 15.56 9.24 0.15
C GLY A 57 14.31 9.29 1.02
N PHE A 58 13.61 8.16 1.17
CA PHE A 58 12.46 8.04 2.04
C PHE A 58 12.81 8.33 3.50
N ILE A 59 13.86 7.72 4.06
CA ILE A 59 14.28 7.93 5.45
C ILE A 59 14.56 9.41 5.73
N LYS A 60 15.26 10.09 4.81
CA LYS A 60 15.59 11.51 4.93
C LYS A 60 14.35 12.41 4.82
N THR A 61 13.39 12.08 3.95
CA THR A 61 12.24 12.93 3.66
C THR A 61 11.04 12.69 4.57
N PHE A 62 10.92 11.49 5.14
CA PHE A 62 9.79 11.08 5.96
C PHE A 62 9.50 12.04 7.12
N PRO A 63 10.47 12.51 7.93
CA PRO A 63 10.20 13.44 9.02
C PRO A 63 9.57 14.76 8.54
N VAL A 64 9.98 15.24 7.36
CA VAL A 64 9.46 16.48 6.79
C VAL A 64 8.03 16.29 6.30
N VAL A 65 7.76 15.17 5.61
CA VAL A 65 6.41 14.80 5.18
C VAL A 65 5.49 14.58 6.38
N LYS A 66 5.93 13.84 7.41
CA LYS A 66 5.17 13.61 8.66
C LYS A 66 4.74 14.95 9.28
N LYS A 67 5.67 15.90 9.43
CA LYS A 67 5.39 17.22 10.00
C LYS A 67 4.34 18.00 9.20
N GLU A 68 4.36 17.92 7.87
CA GLU A 68 3.36 18.59 7.03
C GLU A 68 1.99 17.91 7.10
N LEU A 69 1.95 16.58 7.13
CA LEU A 69 0.70 15.82 7.31
C LEU A 69 0.09 16.03 8.71
N GLU A 70 0.90 16.11 9.76
CA GLU A 70 0.41 16.41 11.12
C GLU A 70 -0.22 17.81 11.22
N LYS A 71 0.37 18.82 10.56
CA LYS A 71 -0.23 20.16 10.47
C LYS A 71 -1.59 20.11 9.79
N LEU A 72 -1.76 19.28 8.77
CA LEU A 72 -3.06 19.08 8.13
C LEU A 72 -4.03 18.36 9.07
N GLY A 73 -3.59 17.28 9.71
CA GLY A 73 -4.38 16.51 10.67
C GLY A 73 -4.98 17.38 11.78
N LYS A 74 -4.18 18.27 12.38
CA LYS A 74 -4.65 19.24 13.40
C LYS A 74 -5.69 20.22 12.86
N LYS A 75 -5.66 20.56 11.57
CA LYS A 75 -6.65 21.46 10.96
C LYS A 75 -8.01 20.80 10.74
N VAL A 76 -8.07 19.46 10.73
CA VAL A 76 -9.29 18.70 10.49
C VAL A 76 -9.81 17.98 11.74
N GLU A 77 -8.98 17.82 12.77
CA GLU A 77 -9.37 17.24 14.06
C GLU A 77 -10.54 18.01 14.69
N GLY A 78 -11.61 17.30 15.05
CA GLY A 78 -12.81 17.87 15.70
C GLY A 78 -13.84 18.53 14.78
N LYS A 79 -13.68 18.48 13.44
CA LYS A 79 -14.65 19.05 12.51
C LYS A 79 -15.74 18.04 12.11
N ASN A 80 -17.02 18.39 12.31
CA ASN A 80 -18.17 17.63 11.80
C ASN A 80 -18.27 17.77 10.28
N MET A 81 -17.79 16.75 9.55
CA MET A 81 -17.74 16.78 8.09
C MET A 81 -19.14 16.74 7.46
N ASN A 82 -19.57 17.87 6.90
CA ASN A 82 -20.69 17.95 5.95
C ASN A 82 -20.16 18.13 4.52
N ALA A 83 -21.03 18.06 3.50
CA ALA A 83 -20.62 18.13 2.09
C ALA A 83 -19.80 19.39 1.72
N LEU A 84 -20.15 20.56 2.28
CA LEU A 84 -19.39 21.81 2.09
C LEU A 84 -18.01 21.75 2.75
N GLN A 85 -17.91 21.15 3.94
CA GLN A 85 -16.63 20.89 4.60
C GLN A 85 -15.80 19.87 3.81
N ALA A 86 -16.42 18.83 3.24
CA ALA A 86 -15.72 17.86 2.39
C ALA A 86 -15.11 18.53 1.14
N ILE A 87 -15.83 19.44 0.48
CA ILE A 87 -15.33 20.23 -0.65
C ILE A 87 -14.16 21.14 -0.22
N ARG A 88 -14.25 21.80 0.94
CA ARG A 88 -13.15 22.60 1.50
C ARG A 88 -11.94 21.74 1.84
N THR A 89 -12.15 20.59 2.47
CA THR A 89 -11.12 19.59 2.74
C THR A 89 -10.45 19.10 1.47
N GLY A 90 -11.19 18.94 0.37
CA GLY A 90 -10.63 18.62 -0.95
C GLY A 90 -9.67 19.70 -1.49
N LYS A 91 -10.05 20.98 -1.40
CA LYS A 91 -9.16 22.09 -1.78
C LYS A 91 -7.93 22.19 -0.87
N ASP A 92 -8.09 21.95 0.42
CA ASP A 92 -6.99 21.95 1.39
C ASP A 92 -6.06 20.73 1.18
N ALA A 93 -6.61 19.59 0.73
CA ALA A 93 -5.84 18.43 0.33
C ALA A 93 -5.00 18.73 -0.92
N GLU A 94 -5.58 19.35 -1.95
CA GLU A 94 -4.83 19.75 -3.17
C GLU A 94 -3.70 20.72 -2.84
N LYS A 95 -3.96 21.74 -1.99
CA LYS A 95 -2.92 22.65 -1.49
C LYS A 95 -1.84 21.91 -0.72
N THR A 96 -2.22 20.90 0.07
CA THR A 96 -1.25 20.09 0.82
C THR A 96 -0.40 19.25 -0.10
N LEU A 97 -0.97 18.63 -1.15
CA LEU A 97 -0.21 17.89 -2.15
C LEU A 97 0.81 18.80 -2.86
N LYS A 98 0.39 19.99 -3.31
CA LYS A 98 1.32 20.98 -3.89
C LYS A 98 2.43 21.41 -2.92
N LYS A 99 2.10 21.53 -1.64
CA LYS A 99 3.07 21.86 -0.60
C LYS A 99 4.04 20.69 -0.35
N LEU A 100 3.55 19.47 -0.30
CA LEU A 100 4.37 18.26 -0.17
C LEU A 100 5.30 18.12 -1.36
N ASP A 101 4.83 18.33 -2.59
CA ASP A 101 5.69 18.36 -3.78
C ASP A 101 6.79 19.42 -3.66
N SER A 102 6.45 20.62 -3.18
CA SER A 102 7.44 21.68 -2.97
C SER A 102 8.50 21.32 -1.92
N VAL A 103 8.09 20.61 -0.87
CA VAL A 103 8.97 20.13 0.21
C VAL A 103 9.84 18.95 -0.25
N LEU A 104 9.33 18.12 -1.15
CA LEU A 104 10.02 16.93 -1.67
C LEU A 104 10.95 17.26 -2.85
N LYS A 105 10.69 18.34 -3.58
CA LYS A 105 11.49 18.79 -4.74
C LYS A 105 12.99 18.90 -4.46
N PRO A 106 13.47 19.47 -3.33
CA PRO A 106 14.90 19.51 -3.01
C PRO A 106 15.56 18.14 -2.88
N TYR A 107 14.77 17.10 -2.64
CA TYR A 107 15.22 15.71 -2.52
C TYR A 107 15.06 14.92 -3.83
N GLY A 108 14.65 15.58 -4.91
CA GLY A 108 14.39 14.92 -6.20
C GLY A 108 13.17 14.01 -6.19
N LEU A 109 12.24 14.20 -5.25
CA LEU A 109 11.04 13.38 -5.10
C LEU A 109 9.77 14.19 -5.41
N SER A 110 8.75 13.49 -5.91
CA SER A 110 7.37 13.96 -5.94
C SER A 110 6.56 13.27 -4.85
N THR A 111 5.39 13.81 -4.52
CA THR A 111 4.43 13.18 -3.59
C THR A 111 4.02 11.78 -4.08
N VAL A 112 3.84 11.61 -5.39
CA VAL A 112 3.52 10.31 -6.00
C VAL A 112 4.65 9.31 -5.77
N THR A 113 5.89 9.72 -6.08
CA THR A 113 7.07 8.87 -5.88
C THR A 113 7.27 8.53 -4.41
N PHE A 114 7.12 9.51 -3.52
CA PHE A 114 7.26 9.31 -2.07
C PHE A 114 6.25 8.29 -1.54
N PHE A 115 4.96 8.42 -1.89
CA PHE A 115 3.94 7.48 -1.44
C PHE A 115 4.04 6.11 -2.11
N GLY A 116 4.53 6.04 -3.36
CA GLY A 116 4.91 4.79 -4.00
C GLY A 116 6.00 4.06 -3.22
N THR A 117 7.08 4.77 -2.88
CA THR A 117 8.17 4.25 -2.05
C THR A 117 7.67 3.86 -0.65
N TYR A 118 6.83 4.68 -0.01
CA TYR A 118 6.20 4.35 1.27
C TYR A 118 5.44 3.02 1.20
N GLY A 119 4.64 2.80 0.15
CA GLY A 119 3.89 1.56 -0.05
C GLY A 119 4.79 0.33 -0.12
N LYS A 120 5.84 0.38 -0.96
CA LYS A 120 6.84 -0.69 -1.08
C LYS A 120 7.53 -0.99 0.26
N ILE A 121 7.94 0.07 0.95
CA ILE A 121 8.62 -0.03 2.26
C ILE A 121 7.67 -0.63 3.30
N ALA A 122 6.43 -0.16 3.39
CA ALA A 122 5.45 -0.64 4.36
C ALA A 122 5.10 -2.12 4.13
N GLN A 123 4.88 -2.54 2.87
CA GLN A 123 4.62 -3.93 2.52
C GLN A 123 5.80 -4.82 2.92
N SER A 124 7.01 -4.43 2.51
CA SER A 124 8.22 -5.24 2.74
C SER A 124 8.62 -5.26 4.21
N TYR A 125 8.51 -4.14 4.93
CA TYR A 125 8.77 -4.06 6.37
C TYR A 125 7.75 -4.86 7.18
N GLY A 126 6.48 -4.87 6.76
CA GLY A 126 5.45 -5.73 7.35
C GLY A 126 5.81 -7.20 7.26
N MET A 127 6.21 -7.66 6.06
CA MET A 127 6.67 -9.04 5.85
C MET A 127 7.94 -9.36 6.65
N LEU A 128 8.91 -8.45 6.66
CA LEU A 128 10.14 -8.59 7.44
C LEU A 128 9.85 -8.74 8.94
N SER A 129 8.92 -7.94 9.47
CA SER A 129 8.50 -7.99 10.88
C SER A 129 7.79 -9.30 11.24
N LEU A 130 7.23 -10.01 10.26
CA LEU A 130 6.62 -11.33 10.41
C LEU A 130 7.62 -12.49 10.21
N GLY A 131 8.91 -12.18 10.04
CA GLY A 131 9.98 -13.14 9.83
C GLY A 131 10.25 -13.48 8.36
N GLY A 132 9.81 -12.63 7.45
CA GLY A 132 10.02 -12.75 6.01
C GLY A 132 8.84 -13.37 5.26
N PRO A 133 8.77 -13.17 3.93
CA PRO A 133 7.66 -13.64 3.11
C PRO A 133 7.50 -15.17 3.14
N GLU A 134 8.60 -15.93 3.09
CA GLU A 134 8.55 -17.39 3.12
C GLU A 134 7.89 -17.91 4.41
N LYS A 135 8.39 -17.45 5.57
CA LYS A 135 7.86 -17.83 6.88
C LYS A 135 6.40 -17.42 7.06
N TYR A 136 6.02 -16.26 6.52
CA TYR A 136 4.64 -15.79 6.55
C TYR A 136 3.70 -16.75 5.80
N TYR A 137 4.03 -17.09 4.55
CA TYR A 137 3.20 -18.01 3.77
C TYR A 137 3.19 -19.43 4.35
N ASP A 138 4.33 -19.93 4.82
CA ASP A 138 4.40 -21.26 5.45
C ASP A 138 3.50 -21.36 6.68
N LYS A 139 3.48 -20.31 7.52
CA LYS A 139 2.59 -20.27 8.68
C LYS A 139 1.12 -20.27 8.27
N LEU A 140 0.75 -19.53 7.23
CA LEU A 140 -0.63 -19.50 6.73
C LEU A 140 -1.05 -20.84 6.13
N ILE A 141 -0.19 -21.46 5.34
CA ILE A 141 -0.42 -22.79 4.74
C ILE A 141 -0.57 -23.84 5.84
N GLN A 142 0.32 -23.83 6.84
CA GLN A 142 0.25 -24.76 7.97
C GLN A 142 -1.03 -24.58 8.78
N THR A 143 -1.47 -23.32 9.00
CA THR A 143 -2.72 -23.02 9.70
C THR A 143 -3.92 -23.60 8.93
N ASN A 144 -3.99 -23.38 7.62
CA ASN A 144 -5.06 -23.93 6.79
C ASN A 144 -5.04 -25.46 6.72
N LYS A 145 -3.85 -26.07 6.62
CA LYS A 145 -3.68 -27.54 6.68
C LYS A 145 -4.18 -28.10 8.02
N SER A 146 -3.95 -27.38 9.11
CA SER A 146 -4.45 -27.79 10.44
C SER A 146 -5.97 -27.70 10.53
N SER A 147 -6.60 -26.71 9.89
CA SER A 147 -8.06 -26.59 9.82
C SER A 147 -8.74 -27.75 9.09
N LEU A 148 -8.04 -28.43 8.17
CA LEU A 148 -8.55 -29.63 7.49
C LEU A 148 -8.68 -30.84 8.42
N ASN A 149 -7.99 -30.83 9.57
CA ASN A 149 -8.05 -31.92 10.55
C ASN A 149 -9.19 -31.76 11.56
N VAL A 150 -9.96 -30.68 11.48
CA VAL A 150 -11.12 -30.46 12.36
C VAL A 150 -12.20 -31.48 12.01
N PRO A 151 -12.71 -32.26 12.98
CA PRO A 151 -13.74 -33.26 12.71
C PRO A 151 -15.04 -32.59 12.24
N ASN A 152 -15.77 -33.27 11.36
CA ASN A 152 -17.08 -32.84 10.84
C ASN A 152 -17.09 -31.50 10.08
N ILE A 153 -15.98 -31.10 9.48
CA ILE A 153 -15.99 -29.96 8.54
C ILE A 153 -16.87 -30.27 7.32
N PRO A 154 -17.75 -29.34 6.90
CA PRO A 154 -18.53 -29.50 5.68
C PRO A 154 -17.61 -29.67 4.46
N GLU A 155 -18.00 -30.53 3.52
CA GLU A 155 -17.22 -30.81 2.32
C GLU A 155 -16.96 -29.55 1.48
N GLU A 156 -17.93 -28.63 1.43
CA GLU A 156 -17.76 -27.33 0.76
C GLU A 156 -16.67 -26.49 1.43
N THR A 157 -16.66 -26.42 2.76
CA THR A 157 -15.63 -25.71 3.54
C THR A 157 -14.26 -26.35 3.34
N LYS A 158 -14.20 -27.69 3.29
CA LYS A 158 -12.96 -28.42 3.02
C LYS A 158 -12.36 -28.05 1.66
N LYS A 159 -13.19 -28.04 0.61
CA LYS A 159 -12.77 -27.64 -0.75
C LYS A 159 -12.29 -26.18 -0.79
N GLN A 160 -12.96 -25.28 -0.09
CA GLN A 160 -12.52 -23.88 0.01
C GLN A 160 -11.15 -23.77 0.69
N ILE A 161 -10.91 -24.51 1.78
CA ILE A 161 -9.61 -24.51 2.47
C ILE A 161 -8.52 -25.09 1.56
N GLU A 162 -8.78 -26.19 0.85
CA GLU A 162 -7.83 -26.78 -0.11
C GLU A 162 -7.50 -25.81 -1.26
N GLN A 163 -8.50 -25.10 -1.78
CA GLN A 163 -8.30 -24.07 -2.80
C GLN A 163 -7.46 -22.91 -2.26
N ASN A 164 -7.74 -22.44 -1.05
CA ASN A 164 -6.96 -21.39 -0.39
C ASN A 164 -5.49 -21.81 -0.19
N ILE A 165 -5.23 -23.07 0.17
CA ILE A 165 -3.86 -23.60 0.29
C ILE A 165 -3.14 -23.53 -1.06
N LYS A 166 -3.78 -23.95 -2.15
CA LYS A 166 -3.20 -23.88 -3.49
C LYS A 166 -2.88 -22.44 -3.90
N GLU A 167 -3.78 -21.51 -3.61
CA GLU A 167 -3.57 -20.08 -3.90
C GLU A 167 -2.42 -19.49 -3.08
N LEU A 168 -2.31 -19.85 -1.79
CA LEU A 168 -1.18 -19.45 -0.95
C LEU A 168 0.15 -20.03 -1.43
N GLU A 169 0.17 -21.29 -1.88
CA GLU A 169 1.35 -21.93 -2.47
C GLU A 169 1.76 -21.25 -3.80
N GLN A 170 0.79 -20.85 -4.63
CA GLN A 170 1.05 -20.07 -5.83
C GLN A 170 1.59 -18.68 -5.51
N GLN A 171 1.01 -17.98 -4.53
CA GLN A 171 1.48 -16.66 -4.08
C GLN A 171 2.88 -16.74 -3.49
N LYS A 172 3.17 -17.74 -2.64
CA LYS A 172 4.50 -17.97 -2.06
C LYS A 172 5.59 -18.04 -3.14
N ASN A 173 5.28 -18.67 -4.27
CA ASN A 173 6.21 -18.87 -5.38
C ASN A 173 6.11 -17.80 -6.49
N SER A 174 5.27 -16.78 -6.30
CA SER A 174 5.06 -15.72 -7.28
C SER A 174 6.27 -14.79 -7.41
N GLU A 175 6.37 -14.09 -8.54
CA GLU A 175 7.41 -13.09 -8.76
C GLU A 175 7.30 -11.91 -7.79
N GLU A 176 6.08 -11.52 -7.42
CA GLU A 176 5.84 -10.47 -6.42
C GLU A 176 6.48 -10.85 -5.07
N THR A 177 6.30 -12.09 -4.62
CA THR A 177 6.90 -12.56 -3.36
C THR A 177 8.42 -12.57 -3.42
N LYS A 178 9.02 -12.91 -4.57
CA LYS A 178 10.47 -12.81 -4.75
C LYS A 178 10.96 -11.36 -4.67
N ILE A 179 10.23 -10.42 -5.28
CA ILE A 179 10.56 -9.00 -5.22
C ILE A 179 10.40 -8.46 -3.80
N ILE A 180 9.35 -8.84 -3.08
CA ILE A 180 9.19 -8.52 -1.66
C ILE A 180 10.37 -9.08 -0.86
N ALA A 181 10.82 -10.30 -1.14
CA ALA A 181 11.99 -10.88 -0.48
C ALA A 181 13.29 -10.09 -0.79
N GLN A 182 13.47 -9.61 -2.02
CA GLN A 182 14.58 -8.72 -2.39
C GLN A 182 14.49 -7.38 -1.66
N ASN A 183 13.30 -6.77 -1.62
CA ASN A 183 13.03 -5.55 -0.87
C ASN A 183 13.33 -5.72 0.62
N CYS A 184 12.94 -6.86 1.22
CA CYS A 184 13.26 -7.20 2.61
C CYS A 184 14.78 -7.20 2.86
N LYS A 185 15.58 -7.74 1.93
CA LYS A 185 17.05 -7.72 2.04
C LYS A 185 17.62 -6.30 2.02
N ILE A 186 17.04 -5.41 1.22
CA ILE A 186 17.43 -3.99 1.20
C ILE A 186 17.05 -3.33 2.53
N LEU A 187 15.82 -3.54 3.01
CA LEU A 187 15.32 -2.93 4.23
C LEU A 187 16.04 -3.42 5.49
N GLU A 188 16.53 -4.65 5.54
CA GLU A 188 17.30 -5.16 6.69
C GLU A 188 18.54 -4.28 6.96
N LYS A 189 19.14 -3.68 5.93
CA LYS A 189 20.27 -2.74 6.07
C LYS A 189 19.90 -1.43 6.78
N TYR A 190 18.63 -1.04 6.72
CA TYR A 190 18.11 0.22 7.27
C TYR A 190 17.05 -0.01 8.36
N LYS A 191 17.05 -1.21 8.95
CA LYS A 191 15.96 -1.68 9.82
C LYS A 191 15.68 -0.78 10.99
N ASP A 192 16.71 -0.24 11.64
CA ASP A 192 16.54 0.60 12.83
C ASP A 192 15.96 1.98 12.49
N ASP A 193 16.37 2.58 11.36
CA ASP A 193 15.81 3.84 10.86
C ASP A 193 14.33 3.66 10.49
N ILE A 194 14.03 2.59 9.75
CA ILE A 194 12.67 2.25 9.33
C ILE A 194 11.78 1.92 10.54
N LYS A 195 12.30 1.16 11.52
CA LYS A 195 11.60 0.86 12.77
C LYS A 195 11.29 2.15 13.54
N THR A 196 12.22 3.09 13.59
CA THR A 196 12.02 4.40 14.24
C THR A 196 10.91 5.18 13.55
N ILE A 197 10.88 5.17 12.22
CA ILE A 197 9.83 5.79 11.41
C ILE A 197 8.45 5.20 11.74
N PHE A 198 8.28 3.88 11.67
CA PHE A 198 6.97 3.23 11.87
C PHE A 198 6.51 3.16 13.32
N ASN A 199 7.42 3.22 14.29
CA ASN A 199 7.08 3.23 15.72
C ASN A 199 7.02 4.63 16.33
N SER A 200 7.32 5.68 15.57
CA SER A 200 7.20 7.06 16.05
C SER A 200 5.73 7.40 16.31
N LYS A 201 5.37 7.55 17.59
CA LYS A 201 4.04 7.97 18.03
C LYS A 201 3.70 9.40 17.57
#